data_AF-A0A8S9WEQ3-F1
#
_entry.id   AF-A0A8S9WEQ3-F1
#
_cell.length_a   1.000
_cell.length_b   1.000
_cell.length_c   1.000
_cell.angle_alpha   90.00
_cell.angle_beta   90.00
_cell.angle_gamma   90.00
#
_symmetry.space_group_name_H-M   'P 1'
#
loop_
_entity.id
_entity.type
_entity.pdbx_description
1 polymer ?
#
loop_
_entity_poly.entity_id
_entity_poly.type
_entity_poly.pdbx_seq_one_letter_code
_entity_poly.pdbx_strand_id
1 'polypeptide(L)'
;MAWLKPIVTRLVAIAGEFFFNIYSEERNEVVAVIAYGWENRKFYADWFGDNDPQAIAELQGPALNLFSHQSELAPILLDKIKYVLNDKNYVERIKRHYRMFKDLIEEENKAEPSVKSDRMVKIGRNDPCPCGSGKKYKRCCMKKKA
;
A
#
# COMPACT_ATOMS: atom_id res chain seq x y z
N MET A 1 15.57 28.84 -12.97
CA MET A 1 15.05 28.88 -11.58
C MET A 1 13.52 28.89 -11.64
N ALA A 2 12.91 27.80 -12.10
CA ALA A 2 11.48 27.80 -12.41
C ALA A 2 10.91 26.37 -12.27
N TRP A 3 10.01 26.21 -11.30
CA TRP A 3 8.93 25.22 -11.19
C TRP A 3 9.25 23.78 -10.76
N LEU A 4 9.36 23.58 -9.44
CA LEU A 4 8.83 22.37 -8.78
C LEU A 4 7.35 22.62 -8.47
N LYS A 5 6.45 22.13 -9.32
CA LYS A 5 5.01 22.07 -9.02
C LYS A 5 4.72 20.92 -8.04
N PRO A 6 3.63 21.00 -7.25
CA PRO A 6 3.41 20.13 -6.09
C PRO A 6 3.43 18.65 -6.48
N ILE A 7 4.37 17.96 -5.83
CA ILE A 7 4.59 16.51 -5.79
C ILE A 7 3.25 15.77 -5.79
N VAL A 8 2.90 15.11 -6.90
CA VAL A 8 1.73 14.22 -6.97
C VAL A 8 2.01 13.03 -6.07
N THR A 9 1.57 13.14 -4.83
CA THR A 9 1.84 12.13 -3.80
C THR A 9 0.78 11.05 -3.93
N ARG A 10 1.06 9.98 -4.68
CA ARG A 10 0.21 8.78 -4.67
C ARG A 10 0.30 8.16 -3.28
N LEU A 11 -0.77 8.31 -2.48
CA LEU A 11 -0.90 7.72 -1.14
C LEU A 11 -0.95 6.20 -1.24
N VAL A 12 0.16 5.53 -0.92
CA VAL A 12 0.17 4.11 -0.61
C VAL A 12 0.41 4.01 0.89
N ALA A 13 -0.66 3.85 1.65
CA ALA A 13 -0.62 3.77 3.10
C ALA A 13 -0.48 2.30 3.52
N ILE A 14 0.72 1.87 3.87
CA ILE A 14 0.97 0.55 4.46
C ILE A 14 1.58 0.83 5.84
N ALA A 15 0.95 0.32 6.90
CA ALA A 15 1.52 0.24 8.27
C ALA A 15 2.30 1.47 8.80
N GLY A 16 1.67 2.64 8.86
CA GLY A 16 2.30 3.82 9.46
C GLY A 16 3.48 4.41 8.66
N GLU A 17 3.59 4.05 7.36
CA GLU A 17 4.53 4.63 6.42
C GLU A 17 3.82 5.52 5.39
N PHE A 18 4.47 6.63 5.03
CA PHE A 18 4.05 7.54 3.97
C PHE A 18 5.13 7.65 2.91
N PHE A 19 4.74 7.59 1.64
CA PHE A 19 5.66 7.62 0.51
C PHE A 19 5.57 8.95 -0.24
N PHE A 20 6.68 9.67 -0.33
CA PHE A 20 6.83 10.83 -1.21
C PHE A 20 7.30 10.36 -2.58
N ASN A 21 6.40 10.34 -3.55
CA ASN A 21 6.70 10.05 -4.95
C ASN A 21 7.04 11.36 -5.67
N ILE A 22 8.32 11.64 -5.86
CA ILE A 22 8.79 12.87 -6.51
C ILE A 22 8.85 12.65 -8.01
N TYR A 23 8.04 13.42 -8.73
CA TYR A 23 7.89 13.32 -10.19
C TYR A 23 8.63 14.46 -10.89
N SER A 24 9.29 14.16 -12.01
CA SER A 24 9.86 15.16 -12.91
C SER A 24 8.99 15.27 -14.15
N GLU A 25 8.45 16.47 -14.40
CA GLU A 25 7.69 16.76 -15.63
C GLU A 25 8.59 16.68 -16.88
N GLU A 26 9.83 17.18 -16.81
CA GLU A 26 10.78 17.18 -17.93
C GLU A 26 11.15 15.77 -18.40
N ARG A 27 11.30 14.84 -17.45
CA ARG A 27 11.66 13.44 -17.72
C ARG A 27 10.44 12.52 -17.81
N ASN A 28 9.26 13.02 -17.46
CA ASN A 28 8.01 12.27 -17.39
C ASN A 28 8.13 10.96 -16.57
N GLU A 29 8.84 11.01 -15.45
CA GLU A 29 9.13 9.85 -14.60
C GLU A 29 9.18 10.20 -13.10
N VAL A 30 9.08 9.17 -12.26
CA VAL A 30 9.38 9.28 -10.83
C VAL A 30 10.90 9.26 -10.64
N VAL A 31 11.42 10.37 -10.11
CA VAL A 31 12.86 10.58 -9.91
C VAL A 31 13.32 10.21 -8.50
N ALA A 32 12.41 10.15 -7.54
CA ALA A 32 12.71 9.59 -6.22
C ALA A 32 11.45 9.09 -5.51
N VAL A 33 11.60 8.02 -4.75
CA VAL A 33 10.57 7.52 -3.82
C VAL A 33 11.17 7.49 -2.42
N ILE A 34 10.63 8.32 -1.53
CA ILE A 34 11.10 8.43 -0.14
C ILE A 34 10.01 7.90 0.78
N ALA A 35 10.31 6.85 1.52
CA ALA A 35 9.47 6.34 2.59
C ALA A 35 9.68 7.18 3.86
N TYR A 36 8.61 7.39 4.64
CA TYR A 36 8.65 8.07 5.92
C TYR A 36 7.78 7.32 6.93
N GLY A 37 8.43 6.60 7.85
CA GLY A 37 7.76 5.97 8.99
C GLY A 37 7.83 6.83 10.25
N TRP A 38 6.71 7.01 10.94
CA TRP A 38 6.64 7.80 12.19
C TRP A 38 6.27 6.99 13.42
N GLU A 39 6.01 5.69 13.28
CA GLU A 39 5.62 4.86 14.39
C GLU A 39 6.82 4.50 15.27
N ASN A 40 6.53 4.05 16.49
CA ASN A 40 7.58 3.67 17.43
C ASN A 40 8.17 2.28 17.10
N ARG A 41 9.33 1.98 17.67
CA ARG A 41 10.01 0.70 17.47
C ARG A 41 9.14 -0.51 17.81
N LYS A 42 8.37 -0.43 18.90
CA LYS A 42 7.49 -1.53 19.33
C LYS A 42 6.43 -1.83 18.28
N PHE A 43 5.82 -0.79 17.69
CA PHE A 43 4.86 -0.94 16.61
C PHE A 43 5.50 -1.67 15.41
N TYR A 44 6.67 -1.23 14.96
CA TYR A 44 7.34 -1.87 13.82
C TYR A 44 7.81 -3.29 14.13
N ALA A 45 8.26 -3.57 15.35
CA ALA A 45 8.60 -4.93 15.77
C ALA A 45 7.37 -5.86 15.73
N ASP A 46 6.25 -5.39 16.27
CA ASP A 46 4.98 -6.14 16.28
C ASP A 46 4.44 -6.34 14.85
N TRP A 47 4.63 -5.36 13.96
CA TRP A 47 4.18 -5.41 12.56
C TRP A 47 5.07 -6.28 11.67
N PHE A 48 6.39 -6.13 11.78
CA PHE A 48 7.37 -6.85 10.98
C PHE A 48 7.53 -8.31 11.45
N GLY A 49 7.14 -8.61 12.69
CA GLY A 49 7.26 -9.94 13.29
C GLY A 49 8.68 -10.30 13.72
N ASP A 50 9.59 -9.33 13.70
CA ASP A 50 10.98 -9.44 14.14
C ASP A 50 11.39 -8.13 14.85
N ASN A 51 12.31 -8.22 15.81
CA ASN A 51 12.76 -7.09 16.64
C ASN A 51 14.21 -6.70 16.34
N ASP A 52 14.70 -6.96 15.12
CA ASP A 52 16.01 -6.48 14.68
C ASP A 52 16.09 -4.94 14.80
N PRO A 53 16.96 -4.39 15.67
CA PRO A 53 17.18 -2.96 15.79
C PRO A 53 17.49 -2.24 14.49
N GLN A 54 18.28 -2.85 13.62
CA GLN A 54 18.76 -2.20 12.40
C GLN A 54 17.64 -2.11 11.37
N ALA A 55 16.98 -3.24 11.10
CA ALA A 55 15.82 -3.27 10.20
C ALA A 55 14.74 -2.28 10.63
N ILE A 56 14.40 -2.21 11.93
CA ILE A 56 13.39 -1.26 12.41
C ILE A 56 13.85 0.20 12.29
N ALA A 57 15.14 0.47 12.53
CA ALA A 57 15.67 1.83 12.40
C ALA A 57 15.60 2.34 10.95
N GLU A 58 15.69 1.46 9.95
CA GLU A 58 15.52 1.81 8.53
C GLU A 58 14.07 2.19 8.17
N LEU A 59 13.09 1.64 8.89
CA LEU A 59 11.67 1.99 8.73
C LEU A 59 11.32 3.32 9.41
N GLN A 60 12.12 3.74 10.40
CA GLN A 60 11.87 4.96 11.16
C GLN A 60 12.50 6.18 10.49
N GLY A 61 11.67 7.17 10.20
CA GLY A 61 12.08 8.41 9.58
C GLY A 61 12.17 8.32 8.05
N PRO A 62 12.68 9.38 7.40
CA PRO A 62 12.74 9.45 5.95
C PRO A 62 13.92 8.66 5.38
N ALA A 63 13.63 7.72 4.48
CA ALA A 63 14.61 6.89 3.79
C ALA A 63 14.24 6.70 2.31
N LEU A 64 15.24 6.47 1.45
CA LEU A 64 14.96 6.09 0.06
C LEU A 64 14.34 4.69 0.04
N ASN A 65 13.26 4.52 -0.69
CA ASN A 65 12.65 3.20 -0.84
C ASN A 65 13.55 2.31 -1.69
N LEU A 66 14.00 1.19 -1.10
CA LEU A 66 14.99 0.28 -1.68
C LEU A 66 14.50 -0.41 -2.97
N PHE A 67 13.20 -0.66 -3.08
CA PHE A 67 12.60 -1.41 -4.19
C PHE A 67 12.08 -0.52 -5.32
N SER A 68 12.20 0.79 -5.18
CA SER A 68 11.73 1.76 -6.17
C SER A 68 12.88 2.27 -7.04
N HIS A 69 12.55 2.70 -8.25
CA HIS A 69 13.49 3.44 -9.10
C HIS A 69 13.91 4.75 -8.42
N GLN A 70 15.21 5.06 -8.45
CA GLN A 70 15.79 6.28 -7.90
C GLN A 70 16.73 6.90 -8.93
N SER A 71 16.59 8.21 -9.17
CA SER A 71 17.54 8.97 -9.99
C SER A 71 18.77 9.40 -9.18
N GLU A 72 19.78 9.94 -9.86
CA GLU A 72 20.96 10.56 -9.22
C GLU A 72 20.61 11.73 -8.29
N LEU A 73 19.43 12.35 -8.46
CA LEU A 73 18.96 13.44 -7.61
C LEU A 73 18.36 12.95 -6.30
N ALA A 74 18.07 11.65 -6.16
CA ALA A 74 17.35 11.10 -5.03
C ALA A 74 18.00 11.40 -3.66
N PRO A 75 19.35 11.34 -3.47
CA PRO A 75 19.97 11.71 -2.21
C PRO A 75 19.75 13.18 -1.83
N ILE A 76 19.86 14.08 -2.81
CA ILE A 76 19.65 15.53 -2.60
C ILE A 76 18.18 15.79 -2.24
N LEU A 77 17.25 15.12 -2.91
CA LEU A 77 15.82 15.22 -2.62
C LEU A 77 15.49 14.66 -1.23
N LEU A 78 16.11 13.56 -0.81
CA LEU A 78 15.98 13.02 0.54
C LEU A 78 16.37 14.06 1.59
N ASP A 79 17.49 14.75 1.41
CA ASP A 79 17.93 15.79 2.35
C ASP A 79 16.96 16.97 2.43
N LYS A 80 16.34 17.35 1.31
CA LYS A 80 15.28 18.37 1.31
C LYS A 80 14.04 17.89 2.07
N ILE A 81 13.64 16.63 1.90
CA ILE A 81 12.51 16.06 2.63
C ILE A 81 12.82 15.96 4.13
N LYS A 82 14.03 15.54 4.52
CA LYS A 82 14.49 15.56 5.92
C LYS A 82 14.35 16.94 6.56
N TYR A 83 14.75 17.98 5.83
CA TYR A 83 14.61 19.36 6.31
C TYR A 83 13.13 19.75 6.52
N VAL A 84 12.26 19.44 5.56
CA VAL A 84 10.82 19.73 5.66
C VAL A 84 10.15 18.96 6.82
N LEU A 85 10.54 17.70 7.01
CA LEU A 85 10.00 16.85 8.08
C LEU A 85 10.51 17.22 9.48
N ASN A 86 11.47 18.14 9.60
CA ASN A 86 11.87 18.69 10.89
C ASN A 86 10.79 19.63 11.48
N ASP A 87 9.86 20.13 10.66
CA ASP A 87 8.72 20.90 11.14
C ASP A 87 7.64 19.97 11.74
N LYS A 88 7.53 19.99 13.07
CA LYS A 88 6.53 19.21 13.81
C LYS A 88 5.09 19.49 13.36
N ASN A 89 4.76 20.73 13.00
CA ASN A 89 3.41 21.08 12.54
C ASN A 89 3.11 20.46 11.17
N TYR A 90 4.11 20.43 10.29
CA TYR A 90 4.01 19.77 8.99
C TYR A 90 3.80 18.26 9.16
N VAL A 91 4.58 17.63 10.03
CA VAL A 91 4.45 16.20 10.36
C VAL A 91 3.07 15.88 10.92
N GLU A 92 2.58 16.66 11.88
CA GLU A 92 1.24 16.43 12.45
C GLU A 92 0.12 16.63 11.44
N ARG A 93 0.29 17.55 10.48
CA ARG A 93 -0.65 17.70 9.37
C ARG A 93 -0.66 16.45 8.47
N ILE A 94 0.50 15.88 8.14
CA ILE A 94 0.59 14.63 7.36
C ILE A 94 -0.11 13.50 8.11
N LYS A 95 0.23 13.30 9.39
CA LYS A 95 -0.37 12.24 10.21
C LYS A 95 -1.89 12.39 10.32
N ARG A 96 -2.39 13.62 10.43
CA ARG A 96 -3.84 13.89 10.43
C ARG A 96 -4.49 13.45 9.13
N HIS A 97 -3.94 13.85 7.98
CA HIS A 97 -4.50 13.43 6.68
C HIS A 97 -4.42 11.91 6.48
N TYR A 98 -3.33 11.28 6.93
CA TYR A 98 -3.19 9.81 6.92
C TYR A 98 -4.30 9.14 7.73
N ARG A 99 -4.56 9.60 8.97
CA ARG A 99 -5.62 9.04 9.82
C ARG A 99 -7.00 9.20 9.17
N MET A 100 -7.32 10.39 8.66
CA MET A 100 -8.59 10.62 7.96
C MET A 100 -8.79 9.64 6.81
N PHE A 101 -7.76 9.40 6.00
CA PHE A 101 -7.84 8.47 4.87
C PHE A 101 -7.93 7.01 5.34
N LYS A 102 -7.16 6.64 6.36
CA LYS A 102 -7.19 5.30 6.97
C LYS A 102 -8.57 4.97 7.53
N ASP A 103 -9.18 5.92 8.26
CA ASP A 103 -10.50 5.75 8.87
C ASP A 103 -11.57 5.50 7.78
N LEU A 104 -11.54 6.25 6.68
CA LEU A 104 -12.45 6.04 5.54
C LEU A 104 -12.32 4.64 4.93
N ILE A 105 -11.09 4.17 4.71
CA ILE A 105 -10.84 2.82 4.18
C ILE A 105 -11.33 1.75 5.17
N GLU A 106 -11.10 1.94 6.47
CA GLU A 106 -11.57 0.99 7.48
C GLU A 106 -13.10 0.98 7.59
N GLU A 107 -13.76 2.13 7.42
CA GLU A 107 -15.23 2.22 7.34
C GLU A 107 -15.77 1.51 6.09
N GLU A 108 -15.17 1.72 4.92
CA GLU A 108 -15.53 1.00 3.69
C GLU A 108 -15.38 -0.53 3.87
N ASN A 109 -14.26 -0.98 4.45
CA ASN A 109 -14.02 -2.40 4.71
C ASN A 109 -14.99 -3.01 5.74
N LYS A 110 -15.51 -2.22 6.68
CA LYS A 110 -16.55 -2.65 7.64
C LYS A 110 -17.96 -2.61 7.02
N ALA A 111 -18.19 -1.69 6.09
CA ALA A 111 -19.46 -1.52 5.39
C ALA A 111 -19.64 -2.53 4.26
N GLU A 112 -18.56 -3.04 3.66
CA GLU A 112 -18.64 -4.27 2.89
C GLU A 112 -18.92 -5.44 3.85
N PRO A 113 -20.10 -6.08 3.79
CA PRO A 113 -20.28 -7.33 4.50
C PRO A 113 -19.20 -8.25 3.97
N SER A 114 -18.32 -8.75 4.86
CA SER A 114 -17.36 -9.79 4.53
C SER A 114 -18.13 -10.83 3.73
N VAL A 115 -17.93 -10.86 2.41
CA VAL A 115 -18.40 -11.97 1.61
C VAL A 115 -17.47 -13.08 2.04
N LYS A 116 -17.81 -13.74 3.17
CA LYS A 116 -17.45 -15.13 3.37
C LYS A 116 -17.68 -15.75 2.01
N SER A 117 -16.64 -16.32 1.43
CA SER A 117 -16.63 -16.93 0.12
C SER A 117 -17.50 -18.20 0.09
N ASP A 118 -18.71 -18.12 0.63
CA ASP A 118 -19.76 -19.14 0.64
C ASP A 118 -20.68 -18.98 -0.57
N ARG A 119 -20.32 -18.10 -1.52
CA ARG A 119 -20.90 -18.07 -2.86
C ARG A 119 -20.21 -19.01 -3.85
N MET A 120 -19.56 -20.09 -3.37
CA MET A 120 -19.61 -21.30 -4.17
C MET A 120 -21.01 -21.88 -3.97
N VAL A 121 -21.98 -21.41 -4.77
CA VAL A 121 -23.31 -22.02 -4.84
C VAL A 121 -23.09 -23.53 -4.84
N LYS A 122 -23.52 -24.22 -3.79
CA LYS A 122 -23.39 -25.68 -3.68
C LYS A 122 -24.23 -26.29 -4.79
N ILE A 123 -23.64 -26.44 -5.96
CA ILE A 123 -24.32 -27.01 -7.11
C ILE A 123 -24.56 -28.49 -6.81
N GLY A 124 -25.83 -28.88 -6.76
CA GLY A 124 -26.22 -30.24 -6.49
C GLY A 124 -25.69 -31.18 -7.58
N ARG A 125 -25.29 -32.39 -7.19
CA ARG A 125 -24.80 -33.42 -8.13
C ARG A 125 -25.72 -33.64 -9.34
N ASN A 126 -27.03 -33.46 -9.18
CA ASN A 126 -28.03 -33.68 -10.22
C ASN A 126 -28.46 -32.42 -10.97
N ASP A 127 -27.98 -31.23 -10.59
CA ASP A 127 -28.36 -29.96 -11.21
C ASP A 127 -27.78 -29.82 -12.62
N PRO A 128 -28.38 -29.01 -13.51
CA PRO A 128 -27.82 -28.70 -14.82
C PRO A 128 -26.41 -28.08 -14.67
N CYS A 129 -25.49 -28.53 -15.51
CA CYS A 129 -24.09 -28.12 -15.44
C CYS A 129 -23.91 -26.67 -15.95
N PRO A 130 -23.19 -25.80 -15.22
CA PRO A 130 -23.09 -24.37 -15.53
C PRO A 130 -22.22 -24.08 -16.75
N CYS A 131 -21.52 -25.08 -17.30
CA CYS A 131 -20.75 -24.94 -18.53
C CYS A 131 -21.61 -25.00 -19.82
N GLY A 132 -22.94 -24.99 -19.70
CA GLY A 132 -23.87 -24.97 -20.83
C GLY A 132 -23.98 -26.29 -21.60
N SER A 133 -23.46 -27.41 -21.07
CA SER A 133 -23.41 -28.67 -21.82
C SER A 133 -24.74 -29.45 -21.88
N GLY A 134 -25.81 -28.95 -21.23
CA GLY A 134 -27.09 -29.65 -21.09
C GLY A 134 -27.06 -30.94 -20.23
N LYS A 135 -25.93 -31.26 -19.57
CA LYS A 135 -25.75 -32.47 -18.74
C LYS A 135 -25.88 -32.14 -17.25
N LYS A 136 -26.21 -33.14 -16.42
CA LYS A 136 -26.15 -33.00 -14.95
C LYS A 136 -24.71 -32.79 -14.46
N TYR A 137 -24.50 -31.97 -13.43
CA TYR A 137 -23.17 -31.58 -12.92
C TYR A 137 -22.26 -32.79 -12.62
N LYS A 138 -22.79 -33.84 -11.96
CA LYS A 138 -22.06 -35.09 -11.67
C LYS A 138 -21.55 -35.85 -12.90
N ARG A 139 -22.10 -35.58 -14.08
CA ARG A 139 -21.74 -36.24 -15.35
C ARG A 139 -20.92 -35.34 -16.28
N CYS A 140 -20.57 -34.12 -15.86
CA CYS A 140 -19.83 -33.15 -16.66
C CYS A 140 -18.63 -32.58 -15.89
N CYS A 141 -18.70 -31.33 -15.42
CA CYS A 141 -17.57 -30.67 -14.74
C CYS A 141 -17.11 -31.34 -13.44
N MET A 142 -17.95 -32.15 -12.78
CA MET A 142 -17.54 -32.87 -11.56
C MET A 142 -16.54 -34.00 -11.84
N LYS A 143 -16.56 -34.60 -13.03
CA LYS A 143 -15.62 -35.66 -13.42
C LYS A 143 -14.33 -35.13 -14.05
N LYS A 144 -14.26 -33.85 -14.40
CA LYS A 144 -13.08 -33.21 -15.00
C LYS A 144 -12.01 -32.78 -13.97
N LYS A 145 -12.22 -33.07 -12.69
CA LYS A 145 -11.25 -32.85 -11.61
C LYS A 145 -10.64 -34.17 -11.11
N ALA A 146 -10.10 -34.96 -12.04
CA ALA A 146 -9.22 -36.10 -11.76
C ALA A 146 -8.06 -36.04 -12.76
#